data_AF-A0A8H6F4R4-F1
#
_entry.id   AF-A0A8H6F4R4-F1
#
_cell.length_a   1.000
_cell.length_b   1.000
_cell.length_c   1.000
_cell.angle_alpha   90.00
_cell.angle_beta   90.00
_cell.angle_gamma   90.00
#
_symmetry.space_group_name_H-M   'P 1'
#
loop_
_entity.id
_entity.type
_entity.pdbx_description
1 polymer ?
#
loop_
_entity_poly.entity_id
_entity_poly.type
_entity_poly.pdbx_seq_one_letter_code
_entity_poly.pdbx_strand_id
1 'polypeptide(L)'
;MSDVIGTKVAIPGASGAGIIRYVGQIQGKIGTFAGVELLGTLATTRGKNSGSVDGIQYFQVEIPKSGLFLPYERLKSVNPGLANVNPSSKTPLTPVNNRTYQNVRNSMINENFANPDLTLKYESEIAELQRALREKEKRIEELENENKAQQEKLDNANASLTAANSKIKELEQSIDNLLSEKVNDVQIDDSRKEIEQLKRELESRPRLEDLEELQNSLDELESIYQQQLNEKDAIITKLQVERDHLSHELYSTPVVHQSTADDSPQELPIYKAAQPTDPSQGKNDWCGLCERDGHSSINCPYENDIF
;
A
#
# COMPACT_ATOMS: atom_id res chain seq x y z
N MET A 1 -54.57 -4.72 -0.35
CA MET A 1 -53.63 -5.87 -0.37
C MET A 1 -52.23 -5.49 -0.84
N SER A 2 -51.94 -4.19 -1.05
CA SER A 2 -50.65 -3.69 -1.54
C SER A 2 -49.72 -3.23 -0.42
N ASP A 3 -50.19 -3.20 0.83
CA ASP A 3 -49.51 -2.49 1.93
C ASP A 3 -48.31 -3.24 2.53
N VAL A 4 -48.09 -4.50 2.12
CA VAL A 4 -47.01 -5.37 2.63
C VAL A 4 -45.84 -5.46 1.64
N ILE A 5 -46.07 -5.14 0.37
CA ILE A 5 -45.02 -5.16 -0.67
C ILE A 5 -44.17 -3.89 -0.50
N GLY A 6 -42.85 -4.04 -0.57
CA GLY A 6 -41.88 -2.98 -0.29
C GLY A 6 -41.46 -2.88 1.17
N THR A 7 -42.12 -3.61 2.09
CA THR A 7 -41.76 -3.63 3.50
C THR A 7 -40.43 -4.35 3.73
N LYS A 8 -39.54 -3.71 4.51
CA LYS A 8 -38.30 -4.33 5.00
C LYS A 8 -38.60 -5.27 6.17
N VAL A 9 -38.12 -6.50 6.07
CA VAL A 9 -38.42 -7.60 7.02
C VAL A 9 -37.17 -8.34 7.43
N ALA A 10 -37.15 -8.84 8.67
CA ALA A 10 -36.11 -9.74 9.17
C ALA A 10 -36.29 -11.15 8.58
N ILE A 11 -35.17 -11.83 8.27
CA ILE A 11 -35.20 -13.17 7.66
C ILE A 11 -35.07 -14.25 8.74
N PRO A 12 -36.01 -15.21 8.86
CA PRO A 12 -35.93 -16.27 9.87
C PRO A 12 -34.65 -17.10 9.76
N GLY A 13 -33.91 -17.23 10.86
CA GLY A 13 -32.70 -18.06 10.94
C GLY A 13 -31.46 -17.44 10.29
N ALA A 14 -31.44 -16.13 10.06
CA ALA A 14 -30.26 -15.39 9.61
C ALA A 14 -30.23 -13.99 10.24
N SER A 15 -29.02 -13.47 10.51
CA SER A 15 -28.86 -12.07 10.88
C SER A 15 -28.86 -11.22 9.60
N GLY A 16 -30.01 -10.60 9.32
CA GLY A 16 -30.15 -9.67 8.21
C GLY A 16 -31.60 -9.48 7.76
N ALA A 17 -31.78 -8.66 6.74
CA ALA A 17 -33.09 -8.22 6.27
C ALA A 17 -33.27 -8.40 4.76
N GLY A 18 -34.51 -8.37 4.33
CA GLY A 18 -34.90 -8.32 2.93
C GLY A 18 -36.12 -7.42 2.72
N ILE A 19 -36.49 -7.22 1.47
CA ILE A 19 -37.66 -6.44 1.07
C ILE A 19 -38.69 -7.39 0.46
N ILE A 20 -39.92 -7.37 0.96
CA ILE A 20 -41.00 -8.16 0.35
C ILE A 20 -41.29 -7.61 -1.04
N ARG A 21 -41.18 -8.44 -2.07
CA ARG A 21 -41.51 -8.09 -3.46
C ARG A 21 -42.77 -8.80 -3.96
N TYR A 22 -43.16 -9.89 -3.31
CA TYR A 22 -44.32 -10.69 -3.69
C TYR A 22 -44.96 -11.36 -2.46
N VAL A 23 -46.28 -11.47 -2.44
CA VAL A 23 -47.01 -12.35 -1.50
C VAL A 23 -48.14 -13.03 -2.26
N GLY A 24 -48.17 -14.36 -2.26
CA GLY A 24 -49.20 -15.12 -2.95
C GLY A 24 -48.87 -16.60 -3.14
N GLN A 25 -49.67 -17.28 -3.96
CA GLN A 25 -49.46 -18.69 -4.30
C GLN A 25 -48.41 -18.85 -5.40
N ILE A 26 -47.60 -19.90 -5.31
CA ILE A 26 -46.64 -20.27 -6.35
C ILE A 26 -47.21 -21.46 -7.11
N GLN A 27 -47.19 -21.42 -8.44
CA GLN A 27 -47.66 -22.51 -9.28
C GLN A 27 -46.99 -23.84 -8.90
N GLY A 28 -47.79 -24.88 -8.69
CA GLY A 28 -47.31 -26.21 -8.28
C GLY A 28 -46.89 -26.33 -6.81
N LYS A 29 -47.08 -25.29 -5.99
CA LYS A 29 -46.84 -25.33 -4.53
C LYS A 29 -48.12 -25.00 -3.77
N ILE A 30 -48.32 -25.68 -2.64
CA ILE A 30 -49.48 -25.47 -1.76
C ILE A 30 -49.12 -24.43 -0.69
N GLY A 31 -50.00 -23.45 -0.48
CA GLY A 31 -49.87 -22.42 0.55
C GLY A 31 -49.50 -21.04 0.01
N THR A 32 -49.40 -20.07 0.92
CA THR A 32 -49.02 -18.68 0.62
C THR A 32 -47.54 -18.47 0.90
N PHE A 33 -46.84 -17.88 -0.06
CA PHE A 33 -45.41 -17.61 -0.01
C PHE A 33 -45.14 -16.12 -0.11
N ALA A 34 -44.11 -15.67 0.61
CA ALA A 34 -43.48 -14.38 0.41
C ALA A 34 -42.26 -14.54 -0.50
N GLY A 35 -42.21 -13.76 -1.57
CA GLY A 35 -41.01 -13.52 -2.34
C GLY A 35 -40.28 -12.31 -1.78
N VAL A 36 -39.04 -12.52 -1.33
CA VAL A 36 -38.23 -11.49 -0.65
C VAL A 36 -36.94 -11.29 -1.42
N GLU A 37 -36.59 -10.04 -1.68
CA GLU A 37 -35.27 -9.65 -2.16
C GLU A 37 -34.35 -9.43 -0.96
N LEU A 38 -33.29 -10.23 -0.86
CA LEU A 38 -32.36 -10.16 0.26
C LEU A 38 -31.42 -8.95 0.11
N LEU A 39 -31.11 -8.29 1.23
CA LEU A 39 -30.22 -7.13 1.25
C LEU A 39 -28.84 -7.49 1.81
N GLY A 40 -27.82 -6.74 1.38
CA GLY A 40 -26.45 -6.84 1.89
C GLY A 40 -25.83 -8.23 1.68
N THR A 41 -25.09 -8.72 2.68
CA THR A 41 -24.37 -10.00 2.61
C THR A 41 -25.28 -11.22 2.48
N LEU A 42 -26.57 -11.10 2.82
CA LEU A 42 -27.55 -12.18 2.65
C LEU A 42 -27.89 -12.44 1.18
N ALA A 43 -27.81 -11.42 0.32
CA ALA A 43 -28.07 -11.54 -1.12
C ALA A 43 -27.21 -12.64 -1.75
N THR A 44 -25.91 -12.61 -1.47
CA THR A 44 -24.93 -13.56 -2.04
C THR A 44 -24.90 -14.91 -1.31
N THR A 45 -25.20 -14.93 -0.01
CA THR A 45 -25.04 -16.15 0.81
C THR A 45 -26.31 -17.01 0.92
N ARG A 46 -27.50 -16.41 0.81
CA ARG A 46 -28.79 -17.11 0.98
C ARG A 46 -29.77 -16.94 -0.17
N GLY A 47 -29.47 -16.07 -1.11
CA GLY A 47 -30.23 -15.93 -2.34
C GLY A 47 -30.26 -17.23 -3.13
N LYS A 48 -31.41 -17.55 -3.74
CA LYS A 48 -31.61 -18.81 -4.49
C LYS A 48 -32.12 -18.61 -5.90
N ASN A 49 -32.91 -17.57 -6.11
CA ASN A 49 -33.62 -17.34 -7.37
C ASN A 49 -33.60 -15.85 -7.73
N SER A 50 -33.92 -15.54 -8.99
CA SER A 50 -34.07 -14.16 -9.46
C SER A 50 -35.55 -13.75 -9.51
N GLY A 51 -36.36 -14.26 -8.59
CA GLY A 51 -37.79 -13.99 -8.47
C GLY A 51 -38.70 -14.79 -9.42
N SER A 52 -38.19 -15.86 -10.03
CA SER A 52 -38.95 -16.83 -10.81
C SER A 52 -38.88 -18.24 -10.22
N VAL A 53 -39.92 -19.04 -10.49
CA VAL A 53 -40.00 -20.48 -10.16
C VAL A 53 -40.55 -21.21 -11.38
N ASP A 54 -39.86 -22.26 -11.83
CA ASP A 54 -40.24 -23.10 -12.98
C ASP A 54 -40.59 -22.29 -14.25
N GLY A 55 -39.81 -21.23 -14.52
CA GLY A 55 -39.98 -20.36 -15.69
C GLY A 55 -41.03 -19.26 -15.54
N ILE A 56 -41.77 -19.22 -14.44
CA ILE A 56 -42.78 -18.19 -14.17
C ILE A 56 -42.18 -17.10 -13.29
N GLN A 57 -42.23 -15.85 -13.76
CA GLN A 57 -41.73 -14.69 -13.03
C GLN A 57 -42.79 -14.17 -12.04
N TYR A 58 -42.41 -14.01 -10.77
CA TYR A 58 -43.29 -13.48 -9.71
C TYR A 58 -42.87 -12.09 -9.24
N PHE A 59 -41.56 -11.81 -9.18
CA PHE A 59 -41.02 -10.49 -8.83
C PHE A 59 -39.65 -10.26 -9.44
N GLN A 60 -39.21 -9.00 -9.61
CA GLN A 60 -37.86 -8.70 -10.09
C GLN A 60 -36.90 -8.48 -8.92
N VAL A 61 -35.62 -8.83 -9.13
CA VAL A 61 -34.52 -8.51 -8.23
C VAL A 61 -33.49 -7.64 -8.94
N GLU A 62 -32.79 -6.81 -8.17
CA GLU A 62 -31.70 -5.95 -8.64
C GLU A 62 -30.39 -6.74 -8.75
N ILE A 63 -30.09 -7.56 -7.75
CA ILE A 63 -28.92 -8.45 -7.76
C ILE A 63 -29.35 -9.84 -8.23
N PRO A 64 -28.74 -10.41 -9.28
CA PRO A 64 -29.06 -11.76 -9.72
C PRO A 64 -28.97 -12.79 -8.60
N LYS A 65 -29.94 -13.69 -8.53
CA LYS A 65 -30.08 -14.74 -7.51
C LYS A 65 -30.27 -14.24 -6.07
N SER A 66 -30.48 -12.96 -5.81
CA SER A 66 -30.71 -12.45 -4.44
C SER A 66 -32.09 -12.78 -3.87
N GLY A 67 -33.01 -13.30 -4.68
CA GLY A 67 -34.39 -13.61 -4.30
C GLY A 67 -34.51 -14.91 -3.51
N LEU A 68 -35.50 -14.91 -2.59
CA LEU A 68 -35.82 -16.05 -1.75
C LEU A 68 -37.35 -16.16 -1.56
N PHE A 69 -37.89 -17.37 -1.78
CA PHE A 69 -39.27 -17.68 -1.44
C PHE A 69 -39.34 -18.39 -0.09
N LEU A 70 -40.24 -17.92 0.78
CA LEU A 70 -40.48 -18.49 2.11
C LEU A 70 -41.99 -18.61 2.34
N PRO A 71 -42.48 -19.61 3.11
CA PRO A 71 -43.87 -19.60 3.56
C PRO A 71 -44.18 -18.31 4.33
N TYR A 72 -45.30 -17.67 4.02
CA TYR A 72 -45.65 -16.37 4.58
C TYR A 72 -45.74 -16.40 6.12
N GLU A 73 -46.31 -17.47 6.68
CA GLU A 73 -46.40 -17.69 8.12
C GLU A 73 -45.03 -17.74 8.81
N ARG A 74 -44.04 -18.34 8.15
CA ARG A 74 -42.68 -18.41 8.68
C ARG A 74 -42.04 -17.03 8.72
N LEU A 75 -42.27 -16.20 7.70
CA LEU A 75 -41.78 -14.83 7.67
C LEU A 75 -42.47 -13.97 8.75
N LYS A 76 -43.78 -14.14 8.93
CA LYS A 76 -44.56 -13.45 9.96
C LYS A 76 -44.12 -13.79 11.38
N SER A 77 -43.67 -15.02 11.64
CA SER A 77 -43.22 -15.45 12.98
C SER A 77 -42.07 -14.61 13.55
N VAL A 78 -41.23 -14.02 12.71
CA VAL A 78 -40.13 -13.12 13.12
C VAL A 78 -40.41 -11.65 12.81
N ASN A 79 -41.58 -11.36 12.23
CA ASN A 79 -42.02 -10.01 11.87
C ASN A 79 -43.50 -9.82 12.30
N PRO A 80 -43.78 -9.63 13.61
CA PRO A 80 -45.14 -9.61 14.15
C PRO A 80 -46.01 -8.45 13.62
N GLY A 81 -45.41 -7.42 13.00
CA GLY A 81 -46.12 -6.30 12.37
C GLY A 81 -46.69 -6.59 10.97
N LEU A 82 -46.48 -7.79 10.41
CA LEU A 82 -47.01 -8.15 9.10
C LEU A 82 -48.51 -8.50 9.18
N ALA A 83 -49.31 -7.88 8.30
CA ALA A 83 -50.76 -8.10 8.22
C ALA A 83 -51.12 -9.56 7.89
N ASN A 84 -52.28 -10.02 8.35
CA ASN A 84 -52.82 -11.31 7.91
C ASN A 84 -53.20 -11.24 6.43
N VAL A 85 -52.60 -12.09 5.62
CA VAL A 85 -52.92 -12.19 4.19
C VAL A 85 -53.90 -13.34 4.04
N ASN A 86 -55.20 -13.02 3.98
CA ASN A 86 -56.20 -14.02 3.64
C ASN A 86 -55.94 -14.52 2.21
N PRO A 87 -55.96 -15.85 1.98
CA PRO A 87 -55.79 -16.44 0.65
C PRO A 87 -57.07 -16.23 -0.17
N SER A 88 -57.41 -14.98 -0.47
CA SER A 88 -58.48 -14.66 -1.41
C SER A 88 -57.96 -14.94 -2.81
N SER A 89 -58.52 -15.99 -3.41
CA SER A 89 -58.38 -16.44 -4.79
C SER A 89 -58.32 -15.30 -5.80
N LYS A 90 -57.13 -14.86 -6.15
CA LYS A 90 -56.83 -14.25 -7.44
C LYS A 90 -55.76 -15.09 -8.09
N THR A 91 -56.23 -16.08 -8.86
CA THR A 91 -55.42 -16.72 -9.89
C THR A 91 -54.77 -15.66 -10.78
N PRO A 92 -53.58 -15.92 -11.35
CA PRO A 92 -52.98 -15.03 -12.33
C PRO A 92 -53.99 -14.74 -13.44
N LEU A 93 -53.98 -13.50 -13.96
CA LEU A 93 -54.73 -13.13 -15.15
C LEU A 93 -54.29 -14.03 -16.31
N THR A 94 -55.01 -15.12 -16.51
CA THR A 94 -54.97 -15.96 -17.72
C THR A 94 -56.10 -15.51 -18.65
N PRO A 95 -55.96 -15.67 -19.97
CA PRO A 95 -56.96 -15.18 -20.92
C PRO A 95 -58.28 -15.92 -20.68
N VAL A 96 -59.35 -15.18 -20.39
CA VAL A 96 -60.67 -15.73 -20.10
C VAL A 96 -61.24 -16.44 -21.33
N ASN A 97 -61.62 -17.71 -21.16
CA ASN A 97 -62.25 -18.51 -22.20
C ASN A 97 -63.73 -18.09 -22.39
N ASN A 98 -64.09 -17.68 -23.61
CA ASN A 98 -65.39 -17.09 -23.99
C ASN A 98 -66.65 -17.96 -23.75
N ARG A 99 -66.53 -19.23 -23.38
CA ARG A 99 -67.67 -20.16 -23.28
C ARG A 99 -68.53 -19.97 -22.03
N THR A 100 -67.97 -19.52 -20.91
CA THR A 100 -68.73 -19.37 -19.66
C THR A 100 -69.65 -18.15 -19.68
N TYR A 101 -69.27 -17.08 -20.40
CA TYR A 101 -70.08 -15.87 -20.55
C TYR A 101 -71.37 -16.09 -21.36
N GLN A 102 -71.36 -17.01 -22.33
CA GLN A 102 -72.53 -17.30 -23.17
C GLN A 102 -73.63 -18.05 -22.39
N ASN A 103 -73.25 -18.95 -21.48
CA ASN A 103 -74.21 -19.75 -20.72
C ASN A 103 -74.94 -18.94 -19.63
N VAL A 104 -74.24 -17.99 -19.00
CA VAL A 104 -74.87 -17.07 -18.03
C VAL A 104 -75.83 -16.10 -18.74
N ARG A 105 -75.47 -15.64 -19.95
CA ARG A 105 -76.32 -14.77 -20.78
C ARG A 105 -77.63 -15.45 -21.20
N ASN A 106 -77.58 -16.72 -21.59
CA ASN A 106 -78.79 -17.46 -21.97
C ASN A 106 -79.73 -17.77 -20.79
N SER A 107 -79.22 -17.88 -19.57
CA SER A 107 -80.04 -18.09 -18.37
C SER A 107 -80.77 -16.81 -17.91
N MET A 108 -80.22 -15.63 -18.19
CA MET A 108 -80.79 -14.33 -17.76
C MET A 108 -81.82 -13.75 -18.74
N ILE A 109 -81.89 -14.28 -19.97
CA ILE A 109 -82.85 -13.81 -20.99
C ILE A 109 -84.26 -14.38 -20.73
N ASN A 110 -84.40 -15.47 -19.98
CA ASN A 110 -85.66 -16.22 -19.92
C ASN A 110 -86.62 -15.87 -18.76
N GLU A 111 -86.26 -14.98 -17.83
CA GLU A 111 -87.14 -14.59 -16.69
C GLU A 111 -87.54 -13.10 -16.63
N ASN A 112 -87.05 -12.24 -17.53
CA ASN A 112 -87.24 -10.78 -17.43
C ASN A 112 -88.19 -10.15 -18.45
N PHE A 113 -89.01 -10.92 -19.15
CA PHE A 113 -90.02 -10.32 -20.02
C PHE A 113 -91.19 -9.79 -19.17
N ALA A 114 -91.22 -8.45 -19.03
CA ALA A 114 -92.33 -7.59 -18.60
C ALA A 114 -92.32 -7.05 -17.15
N ASN A 115 -91.23 -6.40 -16.71
CA ASN A 115 -91.34 -5.40 -15.63
C ASN A 115 -90.70 -4.06 -16.03
N PRO A 116 -91.48 -3.08 -16.54
CA PRO A 116 -90.95 -1.84 -17.12
C PRO A 116 -90.22 -0.93 -16.12
N ASP A 117 -90.52 -1.03 -14.83
CA ASP A 117 -89.86 -0.25 -13.77
C ASP A 117 -88.40 -0.70 -13.53
N LEU A 118 -88.15 -2.00 -13.68
CA LEU A 118 -86.81 -2.58 -13.55
C LEU A 118 -85.93 -2.25 -14.77
N THR A 119 -86.52 -2.21 -15.98
CA THR A 119 -85.83 -1.81 -17.21
C THR A 119 -85.33 -0.37 -17.13
N LEU A 120 -86.17 0.57 -16.68
CA LEU A 120 -85.79 1.98 -16.53
C LEU A 120 -84.67 2.19 -15.51
N LYS A 121 -84.68 1.41 -14.42
CA LYS A 121 -83.63 1.44 -13.41
C LYS A 121 -82.28 0.99 -13.98
N TYR A 122 -82.27 -0.11 -14.73
CA TYR A 122 -81.05 -0.60 -15.38
C TYR A 122 -80.57 0.35 -16.49
N GLU A 123 -81.46 0.99 -17.24
CA GLU A 123 -81.08 2.00 -18.24
C GLU A 123 -80.40 3.22 -17.60
N SER A 124 -80.90 3.68 -16.45
CA SER A 124 -80.26 4.75 -15.68
C SER A 124 -78.87 4.34 -15.18
N GLU A 125 -78.74 3.14 -14.63
CA GLU A 125 -77.46 2.62 -14.11
C GLU A 125 -76.43 2.38 -15.23
N ILE A 126 -76.87 1.88 -16.40
CA ILE A 126 -76.03 1.74 -17.58
C ILE A 126 -75.54 3.11 -18.06
N ALA A 127 -76.40 4.12 -18.09
CA ALA A 127 -76.02 5.47 -18.51
C ALA A 127 -75.00 6.09 -17.55
N GLU A 128 -75.13 5.86 -16.25
CA GLU A 128 -74.19 6.32 -15.23
C GLU A 128 -72.84 5.60 -15.36
N LEU A 129 -72.84 4.27 -15.51
CA LEU A 129 -71.63 3.49 -15.76
C LEU A 129 -70.92 3.91 -17.05
N GLN A 130 -71.66 4.21 -18.12
CA GLN A 130 -71.09 4.72 -19.37
C GLN A 130 -70.48 6.12 -19.23
N ARG A 131 -70.96 6.96 -18.32
CA ARG A 131 -70.33 8.26 -18.01
C ARG A 131 -69.05 8.05 -17.21
N ALA A 132 -69.11 7.21 -16.18
CA ALA A 132 -67.93 6.86 -15.38
C ALA A 132 -66.83 6.21 -16.24
N LEU A 133 -67.19 5.34 -17.19
CA LEU A 133 -66.25 4.70 -18.09
C LEU A 133 -65.53 5.75 -18.96
N ARG A 134 -66.28 6.67 -19.57
CA ARG A 134 -65.72 7.78 -20.37
C ARG A 134 -64.77 8.67 -19.57
N GLU A 135 -65.10 8.94 -18.32
CA GLU A 135 -64.24 9.72 -17.44
C GLU A 135 -62.96 8.97 -17.07
N LYS A 136 -63.05 7.66 -16.83
CA LYS A 136 -61.86 6.82 -16.60
C LYS A 136 -61.00 6.67 -17.84
N GLU A 137 -61.59 6.54 -19.03
CA GLU A 137 -60.88 6.52 -20.31
C GLU A 137 -60.09 7.82 -20.52
N LYS A 138 -60.73 8.98 -20.28
CA LYS A 138 -60.03 10.27 -20.32
C LYS A 138 -58.87 10.34 -19.32
N ARG A 139 -59.06 9.83 -18.11
CA ARG A 139 -57.99 9.83 -17.09
C ARG A 139 -56.82 8.91 -17.49
N ILE A 140 -57.08 7.81 -18.17
CA ILE A 140 -56.03 6.93 -18.69
C ILE A 140 -55.20 7.68 -19.75
N GLU A 141 -55.85 8.36 -20.68
CA GLU A 141 -55.16 9.16 -21.71
C GLU A 141 -54.30 10.28 -21.09
N GLU A 142 -54.80 10.97 -20.06
CA GLU A 142 -54.01 11.96 -19.31
C GLU A 142 -52.77 11.33 -18.66
N LEU A 143 -52.93 10.19 -17.99
CA LEU A 143 -51.83 9.47 -17.34
C LEU A 143 -50.81 8.92 -18.35
N GLU A 144 -51.26 8.50 -19.54
CA GLU A 144 -50.36 8.08 -20.63
C GLU A 144 -49.52 9.25 -21.14
N ASN A 145 -50.12 10.43 -21.32
CA ASN A 145 -49.41 11.64 -21.69
C ASN A 145 -48.43 12.11 -20.60
N GLU A 146 -48.83 12.05 -19.32
CA GLU A 146 -47.95 12.35 -18.18
C GLU A 146 -46.76 11.39 -18.13
N ASN A 147 -46.99 10.08 -18.30
CA ASN A 147 -45.92 9.08 -18.34
C ASN A 147 -44.97 9.30 -19.52
N LYS A 148 -45.49 9.64 -20.71
CA LYS A 148 -44.67 9.95 -21.87
C LYS A 148 -43.76 11.17 -21.62
N ALA A 149 -44.31 12.24 -21.05
CA ALA A 149 -43.52 13.43 -20.71
C ALA A 149 -42.47 13.15 -19.62
N GLN A 150 -42.78 12.28 -18.66
CA GLN A 150 -41.81 11.83 -17.66
C GLN A 150 -40.69 11.00 -18.27
N GLN A 151 -41.03 10.10 -19.20
CA GLN A 151 -40.05 9.28 -19.92
C GLN A 151 -39.07 10.15 -20.71
N GLU A 152 -39.56 11.15 -21.45
CA GLU A 152 -38.70 12.09 -22.19
C GLU A 152 -37.75 12.87 -21.27
N LYS A 153 -38.21 13.29 -20.08
CA LYS A 153 -37.34 13.92 -19.07
C LYS A 153 -36.26 12.97 -18.56
N LEU A 154 -36.62 11.70 -18.32
CA LEU A 154 -35.71 10.68 -17.84
C LEU A 154 -34.64 10.35 -18.90
N ASP A 155 -35.02 10.28 -20.17
CA ASP A 155 -34.11 10.07 -21.28
C ASP A 155 -33.11 11.23 -21.42
N ASN A 156 -33.59 12.47 -21.32
CA ASN A 156 -32.73 13.66 -21.32
C ASN A 156 -31.75 13.69 -20.13
N ALA A 157 -32.22 13.34 -18.92
CA ALA A 157 -31.37 13.24 -17.74
C ALA A 157 -30.30 12.15 -17.90
N ASN A 158 -30.66 10.99 -18.44
CA ASN A 158 -29.74 9.89 -18.70
C ASN A 158 -28.69 10.25 -19.76
N ALA A 159 -29.06 10.98 -20.81
CA ALA A 159 -28.12 11.49 -21.81
C ALA A 159 -27.10 12.45 -21.17
N SER A 160 -27.56 13.38 -20.33
CA SER A 160 -26.68 14.28 -19.59
C SER A 160 -25.76 13.54 -18.62
N LEU A 161 -26.28 12.56 -17.89
CA LEU A 161 -25.50 11.71 -16.98
C LEU A 161 -24.41 10.93 -17.74
N THR A 162 -24.74 10.40 -18.91
CA THR A 162 -23.78 9.68 -19.76
C THR A 162 -22.64 10.59 -20.21
N ALA A 163 -22.96 11.82 -20.62
CA ALA A 163 -21.95 12.83 -20.98
C ALA A 163 -21.08 13.27 -19.79
N ALA A 164 -21.67 13.39 -18.60
CA ALA A 164 -20.91 13.68 -17.38
C ALA A 164 -19.96 12.53 -17.04
N ASN A 165 -20.42 11.28 -17.13
CA ASN A 165 -19.60 10.09 -16.88
C ASN A 165 -18.44 9.95 -17.87
N SER A 166 -18.65 10.24 -19.16
CA SER A 166 -17.54 10.27 -20.12
C SER A 166 -16.52 11.34 -19.76
N LYS A 167 -16.97 12.51 -19.27
CA LYS A 167 -16.05 13.56 -18.84
C LYS A 167 -15.26 13.20 -17.60
N ILE A 168 -15.90 12.55 -16.63
CA ILE A 168 -15.24 12.02 -15.43
C ILE A 168 -14.12 11.06 -15.84
N LYS A 169 -14.41 10.13 -16.75
CA LYS A 169 -13.41 9.17 -17.26
C LYS A 169 -12.22 9.86 -17.94
N GLU A 170 -12.46 10.90 -18.73
CA GLU A 170 -11.38 11.70 -19.33
C GLU A 170 -10.51 12.40 -18.27
N LEU A 171 -11.15 12.96 -17.24
CA LEU A 171 -10.44 13.63 -16.15
C LEU A 171 -9.63 12.63 -15.32
N GLU A 172 -10.18 11.46 -15.02
CA GLU A 172 -9.46 10.36 -14.35
C GLU A 172 -8.22 9.96 -15.16
N GLN A 173 -8.36 9.76 -16.47
CA GLN A 173 -7.22 9.44 -17.34
C GLN A 173 -6.18 10.57 -17.38
N SER A 174 -6.61 11.84 -17.35
CA SER A 174 -5.70 12.98 -17.27
C SER A 174 -4.95 13.03 -15.94
N ILE A 175 -5.60 12.70 -14.83
CA ILE A 175 -4.98 12.64 -13.51
C ILE A 175 -3.93 11.52 -13.48
N ASP A 176 -4.27 10.33 -13.98
CA ASP A 176 -3.35 9.19 -14.03
C ASP A 176 -2.11 9.50 -14.87
N ASN A 177 -2.28 10.17 -16.02
CA ASN A 177 -1.16 10.60 -16.85
C ASN A 177 -0.26 11.58 -16.12
N LEU A 178 -0.83 12.59 -15.44
CA LEU A 178 -0.06 13.58 -14.67
C LEU A 178 0.64 12.94 -13.45
N LEU A 179 0.00 11.98 -12.79
CA LEU A 179 0.62 11.22 -11.70
C LEU A 179 1.77 10.37 -12.21
N SER A 180 1.59 9.67 -13.34
CA SER A 180 2.66 8.92 -13.99
C SER A 180 3.83 9.82 -14.40
N GLU A 181 3.55 11.00 -14.97
CA GLU A 181 4.58 11.99 -15.33
C GLU A 181 5.35 12.48 -14.10
N LYS A 182 4.67 12.83 -13.00
CA LYS A 182 5.31 13.26 -11.75
C LYS A 182 6.05 12.15 -11.00
N VAL A 183 5.58 10.91 -11.09
CA VAL A 183 6.23 9.76 -10.44
C VAL A 183 7.45 9.30 -11.22
N ASN A 184 7.44 9.45 -12.55
CA ASN A 184 8.61 9.21 -13.40
C ASN A 184 9.59 10.39 -13.46
N ASP A 185 9.32 11.47 -12.72
CA ASP A 185 10.21 12.62 -12.68
C ASP A 185 11.51 12.22 -11.97
N VAL A 186 12.54 12.03 -12.79
CA VAL A 186 13.92 11.61 -12.46
C VAL A 186 14.48 12.39 -11.26
N GLN A 187 13.96 13.60 -11.03
CA GLN A 187 14.28 14.45 -9.90
C GLN A 187 14.00 13.83 -8.52
N ILE A 188 12.97 13.00 -8.35
CA ILE A 188 12.68 12.35 -7.05
C ILE A 188 13.68 11.24 -6.78
N ASP A 189 14.01 10.44 -7.80
CA ASP A 189 14.97 9.35 -7.65
C ASP A 189 16.39 9.86 -7.46
N ASP A 190 16.77 10.93 -8.14
CA ASP A 190 18.07 11.56 -7.94
C ASP A 190 18.17 12.21 -6.56
N SER A 191 17.12 12.92 -6.11
CA SER A 191 17.07 13.45 -4.74
C SER A 191 17.11 12.32 -3.69
N ARG A 192 16.47 11.17 -3.96
CA ARG A 192 16.53 9.99 -3.08
C ARG A 192 17.94 9.40 -3.02
N LYS A 193 18.62 9.29 -4.16
CA LYS A 193 20.01 8.80 -4.22
C LYS A 193 20.95 9.76 -3.48
N GLU A 194 20.76 11.07 -3.63
CA GLU A 194 21.55 12.08 -2.93
C GLU A 194 21.33 12.01 -1.41
N ILE A 195 20.08 11.84 -0.95
CA ILE A 195 19.78 11.61 0.47
C ILE A 195 20.48 10.35 0.98
N GLU A 196 20.44 9.26 0.21
CA GLU A 196 21.05 7.99 0.61
C GLU A 196 22.59 8.08 0.64
N GLN A 197 23.19 8.83 -0.29
CA GLN A 197 24.62 9.14 -0.30
C GLN A 197 25.01 9.97 0.94
N LEU A 198 24.28 11.05 1.22
CA LEU A 198 24.54 11.91 2.37
C LEU A 198 24.38 11.18 3.70
N LYS A 199 23.41 10.25 3.80
CA LYS A 199 23.27 9.39 4.98
C LYS A 199 24.47 8.48 5.20
N ARG A 200 24.97 7.82 4.14
CA ARG A 200 26.16 6.97 4.25
C ARG A 200 27.39 7.78 4.64
N GLU A 201 27.54 8.98 4.09
CA GLU A 201 28.64 9.89 4.46
C GLU A 201 28.52 10.36 5.92
N LEU A 202 27.31 10.55 6.43
CA LEU A 202 27.09 10.87 7.83
C LEU A 202 27.40 9.66 8.75
N GLU A 203 27.02 8.45 8.35
CA GLU A 203 27.28 7.21 9.09
C GLU A 203 28.75 6.81 9.09
N SER A 204 29.51 7.15 8.03
CA SER A 204 30.95 6.84 7.94
C SER A 204 31.84 7.83 8.67
N ARG A 205 31.29 8.96 9.16
CA ARG A 205 32.08 9.90 9.97
C ARG A 205 32.47 9.24 11.30
N PRO A 206 33.74 9.40 11.72
CA PRO A 206 34.20 8.89 13.01
C PRO A 206 33.36 9.50 14.12
N ARG A 207 33.01 8.68 15.12
CA ARG A 207 32.24 9.17 16.25
C ARG A 207 33.12 10.07 17.11
N LEU A 208 32.47 10.98 17.85
CA LEU A 208 33.17 11.86 18.77
C LEU A 208 33.98 11.03 19.79
N GLU A 209 33.44 9.90 20.23
CA GLU A 209 34.13 8.98 21.15
C GLU A 209 35.44 8.42 20.56
N ASP A 210 35.45 8.02 19.28
CA ASP A 210 36.65 7.48 18.63
C ASP A 210 37.76 8.54 18.51
N LEU A 211 37.38 9.80 18.27
CA LEU A 211 38.30 10.93 18.21
C LEU A 211 38.85 11.29 19.59
N GLU A 212 38.02 11.24 20.62
CA GLU A 212 38.46 11.45 22.02
C GLU A 212 39.45 10.36 22.46
N GLU A 213 39.19 9.10 22.12
CA GLU A 213 40.11 7.99 22.45
C GLU A 213 41.47 8.15 21.74
N LEU A 214 41.44 8.56 20.47
CA LEU A 214 42.67 8.83 19.71
C LEU A 214 43.45 10.01 20.30
N GLN A 215 42.74 11.07 20.74
CA GLN A 215 43.36 12.23 21.36
C GLN A 215 43.98 11.89 22.72
N ASN A 216 43.28 11.13 23.56
CA ASN A 216 43.84 10.63 24.82
C ASN A 216 45.09 9.78 24.60
N SER A 217 45.08 8.93 23.56
CA SER A 217 46.24 8.11 23.19
C SER A 217 47.42 8.98 22.74
N LEU A 218 47.15 10.08 22.02
CA LEU A 218 48.16 11.03 21.59
C LEU A 218 48.80 11.74 22.79
N ASP A 219 47.97 12.20 23.72
CA ASP A 219 48.41 12.89 24.95
C ASP A 219 49.26 11.96 25.84
N GLU A 220 48.89 10.67 25.93
CA GLU A 220 49.66 9.66 26.66
C GLU A 220 51.03 9.41 26.01
N LEU A 221 51.06 9.28 24.68
CA LEU A 221 52.31 9.16 23.91
C LEU A 221 53.23 10.37 24.08
N GLU A 222 52.67 11.59 24.04
CA GLU A 222 53.42 12.83 24.27
C GLU A 222 54.00 12.88 25.69
N SER A 223 53.22 12.47 26.69
CA SER A 223 53.69 12.37 28.08
C SER A 223 54.88 11.41 28.22
N ILE A 224 54.78 10.23 27.62
CA ILE A 224 55.86 9.22 27.63
C ILE A 224 57.12 9.78 26.96
N TYR A 225 56.97 10.41 25.80
CA TYR A 225 58.11 10.97 25.06
C TYR A 225 58.80 12.08 25.86
N GLN A 226 58.02 12.96 26.50
CA GLN A 226 58.56 14.02 27.34
C GLN A 226 59.28 13.47 28.57
N GLN A 227 58.76 12.40 29.18
CA GLN A 227 59.44 11.70 30.27
C GLN A 227 60.80 11.15 29.81
N GLN A 228 60.85 10.48 28.65
CA GLN A 228 62.10 9.94 28.12
C GLN A 228 63.13 11.03 27.81
N LEU A 229 62.69 12.19 27.29
CA LEU A 229 63.56 13.34 27.09
C LEU A 229 64.13 13.83 28.42
N ASN A 230 63.28 14.03 29.42
CA ASN A 230 63.71 14.47 30.75
C ASN A 230 64.71 13.50 31.39
N GLU A 231 64.49 12.18 31.23
CA GLU A 231 65.41 11.14 31.70
C GLU A 231 66.76 11.21 30.99
N LYS A 232 66.76 11.37 29.66
CA LYS A 232 67.99 11.54 28.90
C LYS A 232 68.73 12.82 29.25
N ASP A 233 68.04 13.94 29.41
CA ASP A 233 68.63 15.21 29.82
C ASP A 233 69.24 15.12 31.23
N ALA A 234 68.60 14.40 32.15
CA ALA A 234 69.15 14.13 33.48
C ALA A 234 70.43 13.28 33.42
N ILE A 235 70.48 12.28 32.53
CA ILE A 235 71.68 11.47 32.31
C ILE A 235 72.80 12.31 31.69
N ILE A 236 72.49 13.11 30.67
CA ILE A 236 73.45 14.02 30.03
C ILE A 236 74.04 14.97 31.07
N THR A 237 73.21 15.56 31.92
CA THR A 237 73.65 16.47 32.99
C THR A 237 74.61 15.76 33.96
N LYS A 238 74.31 14.52 34.37
CA LYS A 238 75.21 13.73 35.25
C LYS A 238 76.56 13.46 34.59
N LEU A 239 76.55 13.01 33.33
CA LEU A 239 77.77 12.72 32.57
C LEU A 239 78.60 14.00 32.34
N GLN A 240 77.95 15.15 32.13
CA GLN A 240 78.64 16.44 32.02
C GLN A 240 79.36 16.81 33.31
N VAL A 241 78.70 16.66 34.47
CA VAL A 241 79.30 16.92 35.80
C VAL A 241 80.47 15.98 36.07
N GLU A 242 80.32 14.69 35.78
CA GLU A 242 81.41 13.70 35.96
C GLU A 242 82.60 14.00 35.06
N ARG A 243 82.35 14.31 33.78
CA ARG A 243 83.38 14.78 32.84
C ARG A 243 84.10 16.02 33.38
N ASP A 244 83.36 17.00 33.89
CA ASP A 244 83.95 18.23 34.44
C ASP A 244 84.79 17.93 35.68
N HIS A 245 84.33 17.04 36.55
CA HIS A 245 85.07 16.60 37.73
C HIS A 245 86.37 15.87 37.36
N LEU A 246 86.30 14.86 36.48
CA LEU A 246 87.47 14.14 35.97
C LEU A 246 88.46 15.07 35.25
N SER A 247 87.95 16.04 34.49
CA SER A 247 88.80 17.06 33.88
C SER A 247 89.54 17.87 34.94
N HIS A 248 88.86 18.28 36.02
CA HIS A 248 89.46 19.06 37.08
C HIS A 248 90.52 18.27 37.89
N GLU A 249 90.30 16.96 38.09
CA GLU A 249 91.29 16.06 38.70
C GLU A 249 92.55 15.92 37.84
N LEU A 250 92.39 15.79 36.51
CA LEU A 250 93.50 15.73 35.55
C LEU A 250 94.31 17.05 35.50
N TYR A 251 93.68 18.19 35.77
CA TYR A 251 94.34 19.51 35.81
C TYR A 251 94.88 19.90 37.20
N SER A 252 94.64 19.10 38.26
CA SER A 252 95.08 19.40 39.64
C SER A 252 96.32 18.61 40.11
N THR A 253 96.82 17.64 39.33
CA THR A 253 98.07 16.93 39.63
C THR A 253 99.30 17.67 39.08
N PRO A 254 100.33 17.99 39.90
CA PRO A 254 101.56 18.61 39.38
C PRO A 254 102.45 17.54 38.75
N VAL A 255 102.58 17.55 37.41
CA VAL A 255 103.57 16.72 36.71
C VAL A 255 104.81 17.55 36.39
N VAL A 256 105.92 17.11 36.99
CA VAL A 256 107.30 17.57 36.75
C VAL A 256 107.85 16.87 35.51
N HIS A 257 108.36 17.68 34.57
CA HIS A 257 109.40 17.45 33.54
C HIS A 257 109.62 16.06 32.92
N GLN A 258 109.73 15.97 31.59
CA GLN A 258 111.02 16.14 30.88
C GLN A 258 110.86 16.12 29.36
N SER A 259 111.54 17.04 28.70
CA SER A 259 111.72 17.10 27.25
C SER A 259 112.84 16.14 26.83
N THR A 260 112.59 15.29 25.83
CA THR A 260 113.62 14.80 24.92
C THR A 260 113.10 14.89 23.50
N ALA A 261 113.91 15.53 22.67
CA ALA A 261 113.73 15.70 21.24
C ALA A 261 113.87 14.37 20.49
N ASP A 262 113.53 14.44 19.20
CA ASP A 262 113.84 13.50 18.11
C ASP A 262 112.78 12.42 17.87
N ASP A 263 111.91 12.62 16.87
CA ASP A 263 111.78 11.67 15.76
C ASP A 263 110.92 12.25 14.62
N SER A 264 111.36 12.01 13.39
CA SER A 264 110.65 12.35 12.16
C SER A 264 109.34 11.56 12.02
N PRO A 265 108.32 12.07 11.31
CA PRO A 265 107.10 11.29 11.09
C PRO A 265 107.38 10.14 10.11
N GLN A 266 107.59 8.94 10.64
CA GLN A 266 107.52 7.72 9.84
C GLN A 266 106.05 7.44 9.51
N GLU A 267 105.68 7.59 8.24
CA GLU A 267 104.42 7.07 7.70
C GLU A 267 104.34 5.55 7.92
N LEU A 268 103.22 5.10 8.47
CA LEU A 268 102.93 3.68 8.66
C LEU A 268 102.80 2.98 7.30
N PRO A 269 103.32 1.75 7.15
CA PRO A 269 103.25 1.02 5.89
C PRO A 269 101.79 0.63 5.58
N ILE A 270 101.32 1.00 4.38
CA ILE A 270 100.01 0.62 3.87
C ILE A 270 99.99 -0.89 3.65
N TYR A 271 99.23 -1.59 4.49
CA TYR A 271 98.98 -3.03 4.39
C TYR A 271 98.21 -3.35 3.10
N LYS A 272 98.82 -4.15 2.20
CA LYS A 272 98.14 -4.73 1.03
C LYS A 272 97.76 -6.16 1.34
N ALA A 273 96.46 -6.43 1.43
CA ALA A 273 95.94 -7.78 1.64
C ALA A 273 96.30 -8.71 0.45
N ALA A 274 96.66 -9.95 0.75
CA ALA A 274 97.09 -10.95 -0.24
C ALA A 274 95.93 -11.48 -1.14
N GLN A 275 94.69 -11.12 -0.83
CA GLN A 275 93.48 -11.49 -1.57
C GLN A 275 92.56 -10.26 -1.63
N PRO A 276 91.86 -10.01 -2.75
CA PRO A 276 90.86 -8.95 -2.83
C PRO A 276 89.76 -9.26 -1.81
N THR A 277 89.71 -8.48 -0.73
CA THR A 277 88.70 -8.58 0.32
C THR A 277 87.63 -7.54 0.02
N ASP A 278 86.39 -7.99 -0.08
CA ASP A 278 85.23 -7.13 -0.30
C ASP A 278 85.08 -6.19 0.91
N PRO A 279 85.14 -4.85 0.72
CA PRO A 279 84.99 -3.86 1.80
C PRO A 279 83.67 -3.96 2.59
N SER A 280 82.71 -4.70 2.04
CA SER A 280 81.36 -4.90 2.56
C SER A 280 81.26 -6.15 3.47
N GLN A 281 82.27 -7.03 3.50
CA GLN A 281 82.22 -8.25 4.31
C GLN A 281 82.23 -7.95 5.82
N GLY A 282 81.25 -8.48 6.56
CA GLY A 282 81.22 -8.48 8.03
C GLY A 282 80.48 -7.31 8.69
N LYS A 283 79.79 -6.46 7.92
CA LYS A 283 78.91 -5.41 8.44
C LYS A 283 77.45 -5.72 8.11
N ASN A 284 76.53 -5.25 8.96
CA ASN A 284 75.10 -5.54 8.83
C ASN A 284 74.29 -4.37 8.23
N ASP A 285 74.98 -3.35 7.69
CA ASP A 285 74.33 -2.22 7.04
C ASP A 285 73.94 -2.56 5.60
N TRP A 286 72.81 -2.07 5.10
CA TRP A 286 72.36 -2.26 3.71
C TRP A 286 72.43 -0.95 2.92
N CYS A 287 72.91 -1.02 1.68
CA CYS A 287 73.08 0.14 0.80
C CYS A 287 71.99 0.19 -0.28
N GLY A 288 71.19 1.26 -0.25
CA GLY A 288 70.13 1.48 -1.23
C GLY A 288 70.61 2.00 -2.60
N LEU A 289 71.90 2.33 -2.76
CA LEU A 289 72.45 2.76 -4.04
C LEU A 289 72.87 1.57 -4.91
N CYS A 290 73.56 0.58 -4.35
CA CYS A 290 74.03 -0.60 -5.08
C CYS A 290 73.31 -1.91 -4.71
N GLU A 291 72.32 -1.84 -3.81
CA GLU A 291 71.49 -2.95 -3.31
C GLU A 291 72.27 -4.10 -2.63
N ARG A 292 73.45 -3.80 -2.06
CA ARG A 292 74.31 -4.79 -1.38
C ARG A 292 74.35 -4.56 0.14
N ASP A 293 74.45 -5.67 0.87
CA ASP A 293 74.75 -5.68 2.30
C ASP A 293 76.23 -5.36 2.56
N GLY A 294 76.52 -4.83 3.75
CA GLY A 294 77.87 -4.57 4.24
C GLY A 294 78.31 -3.11 4.33
N HIS A 295 77.48 -2.15 3.90
CA HIS A 295 77.77 -0.71 4.00
C HIS A 295 76.48 0.11 3.86
N SER A 296 76.52 1.38 4.25
CA SER A 296 75.38 2.30 4.11
C SER A 296 75.48 3.16 2.84
N SER A 297 74.35 3.74 2.40
CA SER A 297 74.27 4.57 1.19
C SER A 297 75.22 5.78 1.18
N ILE A 298 75.72 6.22 2.34
CA ILE A 298 76.64 7.38 2.44
C ILE A 298 78.11 7.01 2.22
N ASN A 299 78.45 5.72 2.35
CA ASN A 299 79.81 5.20 2.21
C ASN A 299 79.82 4.04 1.20
N CYS A 300 79.18 4.23 0.04
CA CYS A 300 79.09 3.22 -1.01
C CYS A 300 80.41 3.12 -1.79
N PRO A 301 81.20 2.04 -1.64
CA PRO A 301 82.44 1.88 -2.39
C PRO A 301 82.20 1.58 -3.88
N TYR A 302 80.95 1.33 -4.27
CA TYR A 302 80.50 1.00 -5.63
C TYR A 302 79.68 2.12 -6.28
N GLU A 303 79.70 3.34 -5.74
CA GLU A 303 78.90 4.48 -6.23
C GLU A 303 79.17 4.79 -7.72
N ASN A 304 80.36 4.45 -8.23
CA ASN A 304 80.76 4.68 -9.62
C ASN A 304 80.55 3.49 -10.58
N ASP A 305 80.07 2.33 -10.09
CA ASP A 305 79.89 1.11 -10.91
C ASP A 305 78.46 1.00 -11.47
N ILE A 306 77.60 2.01 -11.25
CA ILE A 306 76.22 2.04 -11.72
C ILE A 306 76.12 2.91 -12.97
N PHE A 307 76.75 2.45 -14.07
CA PHE A 307 76.42 2.83 -15.46
C PHE A 307 76.77 1.69 -16.42
#